data_AF-A0A836VJQ9-F1
#
_entry.id   AF-A0A836VJQ9-F1
#
_cell.length_a   1.000
_cell.length_b   1.000
_cell.length_c   1.000
_cell.angle_alpha   90.00
_cell.angle_beta   90.00
_cell.angle_gamma   90.00
#
_symmetry.space_group_name_H-M   'P 1'
#
loop_
_entity.id
_entity.type
_entity.pdbx_description
1 polymer ?
#
loop_
_entity_poly.entity_id
_entity_poly.type
_entity_poly.pdbx_seq_one_letter_code
_entity_poly.pdbx_strand_id
1 'polypeptide(L)'
;MTRSTHNYDMGSLYIESADHWRIIAPTEPGPQHWGTGGEMALWVSDDGGDSWRLEREITRNSAINHTYARRPVNAHPDFYAFWADGDPFEFSPSRLYFTNREGNAVWRLPEVMESELEEPILEE
;
A
#
# COMPACT_ATOMS: atom_id res chain seq x y z
N MET A 1 -3.04 18.28 -1.85
CA MET A 1 -2.35 18.16 -0.55
C MET A 1 -2.59 16.75 -0.05
N THR A 2 -1.55 15.93 0.00
CA THR A 2 -1.59 14.56 0.54
C THR A 2 -1.37 14.63 2.05
N ARG A 3 -2.33 14.19 2.86
CA ARG A 3 -2.24 14.21 4.32
C ARG A 3 -2.29 12.78 4.83
N SER A 4 -1.39 12.42 5.73
CA SER A 4 -1.47 11.16 6.48
C SER A 4 -2.03 11.41 7.86
N THR A 5 -2.59 10.39 8.49
CA THR A 5 -3.14 10.48 9.85
C THR A 5 -2.09 10.31 10.94
N HIS A 6 -0.90 9.79 10.63
CA HIS A 6 0.14 9.51 11.61
C HIS A 6 1.56 9.81 11.09
N ASN A 7 2.47 10.20 11.98
CA ASN A 7 3.82 10.69 11.62
C ASN A 7 4.83 9.58 11.28
N TYR A 8 4.46 8.32 11.52
CA TYR A 8 5.24 7.14 11.13
C TYR A 8 4.65 6.38 9.94
N ASP A 9 3.64 6.95 9.28
CA ASP A 9 3.13 6.38 8.04
C ASP A 9 4.22 6.43 6.98
N MET A 10 4.44 5.29 6.35
CA MET A 10 5.53 5.10 5.41
C MET A 10 5.00 4.47 4.13
N GLY A 11 5.35 5.10 3.01
CA GLY A 11 5.17 4.53 1.69
C GLY A 11 6.27 4.99 0.75
N SER A 12 6.16 4.60 -0.53
CA SER A 12 7.24 4.79 -1.49
C SER A 12 6.86 5.77 -2.60
N LEU A 13 7.81 6.64 -2.94
CA LEU A 13 7.77 7.48 -4.13
C LEU A 13 8.41 6.73 -5.32
N TYR A 14 7.74 6.78 -6.46
CA TYR A 14 8.18 6.23 -7.75
C TYR A 14 8.34 7.40 -8.70
N ILE A 15 9.54 7.54 -9.27
CA ILE A 15 9.83 8.54 -10.30
C ILE A 15 9.87 7.75 -11.61
N GLU A 16 8.78 7.81 -12.37
CA GLU A 16 8.65 7.06 -13.64
C GLU A 16 9.20 7.89 -14.81
N SER A 17 9.10 9.22 -14.72
CA SER A 17 9.71 10.16 -15.66
C SER A 17 9.93 11.53 -14.99
N ALA A 18 10.29 12.56 -15.76
CA ALA A 18 10.57 13.89 -15.23
C ALA A 18 9.33 14.52 -14.56
N ASP A 19 8.15 14.32 -15.15
CA ASP A 19 6.88 14.91 -14.74
C ASP A 19 5.90 13.89 -14.14
N HIS A 20 5.97 12.61 -14.54
CA HIS A 20 5.08 11.57 -14.01
C HIS A 20 5.68 10.85 -12.79
N TRP A 21 5.16 11.18 -11.60
CA TRP A 21 5.54 10.60 -10.31
C TRP A 21 4.35 9.91 -9.66
N ARG A 22 4.63 8.94 -8.79
CA ARG A 22 3.61 8.16 -8.11
C ARG A 22 3.98 7.89 -6.66
N ILE A 23 2.97 7.85 -5.79
CA ILE A 23 3.10 7.36 -4.42
C ILE A 23 2.17 6.17 -4.23
N ILE A 24 2.68 5.09 -3.65
CA ILE A 24 1.86 4.01 -3.07
C ILE A 24 2.16 3.95 -1.58
N ALA A 25 1.16 4.27 -0.77
CA ALA A 25 1.32 4.49 0.67
C ALA A 25 -0.01 4.36 1.44
N PRO A 26 0.02 4.00 2.73
CA PRO A 26 -1.15 3.97 3.61
C PRO A 26 -1.51 5.39 4.07
N THR A 27 -2.03 6.19 3.14
CA THR A 27 -2.27 7.65 3.35
C THR A 27 -3.73 7.97 3.61
N GLU A 28 -4.64 7.04 3.33
CA GLU A 28 -6.05 7.20 3.62
C GLU A 28 -6.36 6.67 5.03
N PRO A 29 -7.32 7.26 5.76
CA PRO A 29 -7.62 6.82 7.12
C PRO A 29 -8.08 5.36 7.16
N GLY A 30 -7.42 4.55 7.99
CA GLY A 30 -7.85 3.18 8.29
C GLY A 30 -8.73 3.07 9.54
N PRO A 31 -9.14 1.83 9.90
CA PRO A 31 -10.00 1.55 11.05
C PRO A 31 -9.36 1.95 12.39
N GLN A 32 -8.03 1.80 12.55
CA GLN A 32 -7.32 2.26 13.74
C GLN A 32 -6.87 3.71 13.57
N HIS A 33 -7.83 4.63 13.63
CA HIS A 33 -7.59 6.06 13.43
C HIS A 33 -6.54 6.62 14.41
N TRP A 34 -5.62 7.43 13.89
CA TRP A 34 -4.41 7.93 14.59
C TRP A 34 -3.38 6.87 15.00
N GLY A 35 -3.65 5.58 14.78
CA GLY A 35 -2.62 4.57 14.79
C GLY A 35 -1.74 4.66 13.54
N THR A 36 -0.56 4.05 13.58
CA THR A 36 0.28 3.95 12.38
C THR A 36 -0.43 3.16 11.28
N GLY A 37 -0.29 3.62 10.04
CA GLY A 37 -0.90 3.02 8.86
C GLY A 37 -2.30 3.55 8.58
N GLY A 38 -2.97 2.86 7.66
CA GLY A 38 -4.27 3.26 7.16
C GLY A 38 -4.69 2.42 5.96
N GLU A 39 -5.54 2.95 5.10
CA GLU A 39 -5.85 2.35 3.81
C GLU A 39 -4.77 2.70 2.78
N MET A 40 -4.41 1.72 1.96
CA MET A 40 -3.46 1.90 0.87
C MET A 40 -4.07 2.75 -0.24
N ALA A 41 -3.30 3.73 -0.71
CA ALA A 41 -3.71 4.61 -1.80
C ALA A 41 -2.59 4.80 -2.82
N LEU A 42 -3.02 5.03 -4.06
CA LEU A 42 -2.19 5.40 -5.19
C LEU A 42 -2.44 6.86 -5.52
N TRP A 43 -1.38 7.66 -5.43
CA TRP A 43 -1.39 9.06 -5.84
C TRP A 43 -0.50 9.25 -7.06
N VAL A 44 -0.89 10.15 -7.95
CA VAL A 44 -0.12 10.55 -9.12
C VAL A 44 0.11 12.05 -9.10
N SER A 45 1.30 12.43 -9.54
CA SER A 45 1.64 13.79 -9.94
C SER A 45 2.09 13.75 -11.40
N ASP A 46 1.58 14.68 -12.21
CA ASP A 46 1.94 14.88 -13.62
C ASP A 46 2.71 16.20 -13.82
N ASP A 47 3.26 16.74 -12.74
CA ASP A 47 3.98 18.02 -12.68
C ASP A 47 5.23 17.93 -11.78
N GLY A 48 5.84 16.76 -11.67
CA GLY A 48 7.11 16.58 -10.95
C GLY A 48 7.01 16.75 -9.43
N GLY A 49 5.83 16.50 -8.87
CA GLY A 49 5.55 16.52 -7.44
C GLY A 49 4.93 17.81 -6.90
N ASP A 50 4.63 18.80 -7.77
CA ASP A 50 4.03 20.08 -7.37
C ASP A 50 2.57 19.91 -6.92
N SER A 51 1.79 19.13 -7.66
CA SER A 51 0.42 18.77 -7.32
C SER A 51 0.18 17.26 -7.39
N TRP A 52 -0.78 16.80 -6.57
CA TRP A 52 -1.05 15.39 -6.39
C TRP A 52 -2.54 15.13 -6.46
N ARG A 53 -2.92 14.10 -7.22
CA ARG A 53 -4.29 13.61 -7.33
C ARG A 53 -4.34 12.17 -6.81
N LEU A 54 -5.37 11.88 -6.02
CA LEU A 54 -5.71 10.52 -5.64
C LEU A 54 -6.20 9.81 -6.90
N GLU A 55 -5.41 8.86 -7.38
CA GLU A 55 -5.77 8.04 -8.54
C GLU A 55 -6.67 6.88 -8.10
N ARG A 56 -6.35 6.27 -6.96
CA ARG A 56 -7.07 5.10 -6.46
C ARG A 56 -6.88 4.90 -4.96
N GLU A 57 -7.96 4.53 -4.27
CA GLU A 57 -7.87 3.84 -2.98
C GLU A 57 -7.72 2.34 -3.30
N ILE A 58 -6.53 1.79 -3.01
CA ILE A 58 -6.15 0.41 -3.31
C ILE A 58 -6.88 -0.55 -2.36
N THR A 59 -7.03 -0.16 -1.10
CA THR A 59 -7.83 -0.89 -0.09
C THR A 59 -8.90 0.03 0.48
N ARG A 60 -10.01 -0.55 0.97
CA ARG A 60 -11.14 0.18 1.56
C ARG A 60 -11.79 -0.66 2.64
N ASN A 61 -12.23 -0.03 3.73
CA ASN A 61 -12.95 -0.68 4.84
C ASN A 61 -12.22 -1.92 5.39
N SER A 62 -10.90 -1.88 5.41
CA SER A 62 -10.06 -2.92 6.00
C SER A 62 -10.40 -3.05 7.49
N ALA A 63 -10.28 -4.25 8.04
CA ALA A 63 -10.42 -4.46 9.48
C ALA A 63 -9.20 -3.97 10.26
N ILE A 64 -8.04 -3.88 9.60
CA ILE A 64 -6.75 -3.54 10.17
C ILE A 64 -6.02 -2.56 9.24
N ASN A 65 -5.29 -1.61 9.82
CA ASN A 65 -4.42 -0.69 9.10
C ASN A 65 -3.35 -1.45 8.28
N HIS A 66 -3.17 -1.03 7.03
CA HIS A 66 -2.01 -1.36 6.23
C HIS A 66 -0.87 -0.42 6.55
N THR A 67 0.37 -0.91 6.56
CA THR A 67 1.53 -0.14 6.98
C THR A 67 2.79 -0.50 6.22
N TYR A 68 3.75 0.43 6.24
CA TYR A 68 5.14 0.20 5.82
C TYR A 68 5.31 -0.26 4.36
N ALA A 69 4.63 0.41 3.43
CA ALA A 69 4.65 0.04 2.02
C ALA A 69 6.00 0.30 1.34
N ARG A 70 6.56 -0.76 0.74
CA ARG A 70 7.84 -0.73 0.05
C ARG A 70 7.69 -0.88 -1.45
N ARG A 71 8.50 -0.14 -2.20
CA ARG A 71 8.69 -0.35 -3.64
C ARG A 71 9.73 -1.45 -3.91
N PRO A 72 9.42 -2.43 -4.77
CA PRO A 72 10.43 -3.34 -5.30
C PRO A 72 11.45 -2.60 -6.19
N VAL A 73 12.68 -3.10 -6.24
CA VAL A 73 13.70 -2.60 -7.18
C VAL A 73 13.55 -3.36 -8.50
N ASN A 74 13.61 -2.65 -9.64
CA ASN A 74 13.34 -3.23 -10.96
C ASN A 74 11.98 -3.95 -11.01
N ALA A 75 10.95 -3.29 -10.49
CA ALA A 75 9.63 -3.86 -10.30
C ALA A 75 9.03 -4.38 -11.62
N HIS A 76 8.49 -5.59 -11.57
CA HIS A 76 7.56 -6.08 -12.60
C HIS A 76 6.23 -5.31 -12.46
N PRO A 77 5.52 -4.99 -13.55
CA PRO A 77 4.22 -4.31 -13.46
C PRO A 77 3.21 -5.02 -12.55
N ASP A 78 3.26 -6.35 -12.46
CA ASP A 78 2.35 -7.13 -11.61
C ASP A 78 2.78 -7.21 -10.13
N PHE A 79 3.96 -6.71 -9.77
CA PHE A 79 4.47 -6.67 -8.40
C PHE A 79 5.15 -5.33 -8.14
N TYR A 80 4.34 -4.35 -7.74
CA TYR A 80 4.74 -2.94 -7.77
C TYR A 80 4.81 -2.28 -6.39
N ALA A 81 4.08 -2.79 -5.41
CA ALA A 81 4.26 -2.44 -4.00
C ALA A 81 4.05 -3.68 -3.12
N PHE A 82 4.75 -3.73 -1.99
CA PHE A 82 4.67 -4.82 -1.01
C PHE A 82 4.60 -4.23 0.41
N TRP A 83 3.68 -4.70 1.23
CA TRP A 83 3.43 -4.15 2.57
C TRP A 83 2.87 -5.20 3.52
N ALA A 84 2.66 -4.81 4.78
CA ALA A 84 2.00 -5.65 5.77
C ALA A 84 0.83 -4.92 6.44
N ASP A 85 -0.11 -5.67 7.03
CA ASP A 85 -1.10 -5.11 7.96
C ASP A 85 -0.65 -5.30 9.42
N GLY A 86 -1.32 -4.60 10.32
CA GLY A 86 -1.19 -4.79 11.77
C GLY A 86 -2.02 -3.77 12.55
N ASP A 87 -2.66 -4.23 13.63
CA ASP A 87 -3.42 -3.38 14.53
C ASP A 87 -2.46 -2.69 15.51
N PRO A 88 -2.36 -1.35 15.50
CA PRO A 88 -1.45 -0.62 16.40
C PRO A 88 -1.93 -0.56 17.86
N PHE A 89 -3.16 -0.98 18.17
CA PHE A 89 -3.76 -0.91 19.50
C PHE A 89 -3.83 -2.27 20.21
N GLU A 90 -3.78 -3.38 19.47
CA GLU A 90 -3.79 -4.72 20.04
C GLU A 90 -2.96 -5.74 19.24
N PHE A 91 -2.70 -6.90 19.86
CA PHE A 91 -1.99 -7.97 19.17
C PHE A 91 -2.85 -8.54 18.04
N SER A 92 -2.30 -8.58 16.84
CA SER A 92 -2.98 -9.04 15.63
C SER A 92 -2.01 -9.82 14.75
N PRO A 93 -2.53 -10.64 13.81
CA PRO A 93 -1.72 -11.15 12.72
C PRO A 93 -1.07 -10.01 11.93
N SER A 94 0.04 -10.32 11.27
CA SER A 94 0.65 -9.45 10.27
C SER A 94 0.77 -10.23 8.96
N ARG A 95 -0.10 -9.89 8.03
CA ARG A 95 -0.24 -10.50 6.70
C ARG A 95 0.55 -9.68 5.70
N LEU A 96 1.05 -10.36 4.67
CA LEU A 96 1.85 -9.72 3.63
C LEU A 96 1.01 -9.56 2.38
N TYR A 97 1.06 -8.37 1.80
CA TYR A 97 0.26 -7.99 0.65
C TYR A 97 1.12 -7.42 -0.47
N PHE A 98 0.64 -7.52 -1.70
CA PHE A 98 1.17 -6.79 -2.83
C PHE A 98 0.08 -6.35 -3.79
N THR A 99 0.46 -5.44 -4.69
CA THR A 99 -0.41 -4.95 -5.77
C THR A 99 0.41 -4.78 -7.05
N ASN A 100 -0.31 -4.65 -8.15
CA ASN A 100 0.25 -4.29 -9.44
C ASN A 100 0.46 -2.78 -9.55
N ARG A 101 1.04 -2.36 -10.65
CA ARG A 101 1.32 -0.96 -10.95
C ARG A 101 0.03 -0.15 -10.89
N GLU A 102 -1.06 -0.61 -11.45
CA GLU A 102 -2.32 0.13 -11.52
C GLU A 102 -3.05 0.23 -10.17
N GLY A 103 -2.60 -0.52 -9.15
CA GLY A 103 -3.22 -0.57 -7.83
C GLY A 103 -4.63 -1.18 -7.85
N ASN A 104 -5.01 -1.89 -8.92
CA ASN A 104 -6.39 -2.29 -9.18
C ASN A 104 -6.72 -3.71 -8.72
N ALA A 105 -5.73 -4.43 -8.19
CA ALA A 105 -5.85 -5.73 -7.59
C ALA A 105 -4.91 -5.83 -6.40
N VAL A 106 -5.37 -6.42 -5.31
CA VAL A 106 -4.59 -6.65 -4.11
C VAL A 106 -4.50 -8.15 -3.90
N TRP A 107 -3.29 -8.63 -3.67
CA TRP A 107 -3.03 -10.02 -3.35
C TRP A 107 -2.42 -10.11 -1.97
N ARG A 108 -2.87 -11.09 -1.21
CA ARG A 108 -2.33 -11.43 0.11
C ARG A 108 -1.61 -12.78 0.04
N LEU A 109 -0.44 -12.87 0.65
CA LEU A 109 0.22 -14.16 0.85
C LEU A 109 -0.53 -15.01 1.90
N PRO A 110 -0.60 -16.34 1.74
CA PRO A 110 -1.15 -17.22 2.76
C PRO A 110 -0.44 -17.02 4.10
N GLU A 111 -1.21 -17.00 5.20
CA GLU A 111 -0.66 -16.91 6.55
C GLU A 111 0.14 -18.17 6.93
N VAL A 112 -0.20 -19.30 6.31
CA VAL A 112 0.48 -20.58 6.44
C VAL A 112 0.83 -21.07 5.03
N MET A 113 2.11 -21.35 4.81
CA MET A 113 2.60 -21.97 3.58
C MET A 113 2.62 -23.49 3.78
N GLU A 114 1.80 -24.25 3.05
CA GLU A 114 1.78 -25.72 3.14
C GLU A 114 2.84 -26.37 2.23
N SER A 115 3.36 -25.62 1.26
CA SER A 115 4.41 -26.03 0.34
C SER A 115 5.44 -24.93 0.10
N GLU A 116 6.50 -25.23 -0.66
CA GLU A 116 7.56 -24.26 -1.01
C GLU A 116 7.05 -23.08 -1.83
N LEU A 117 5.95 -23.28 -2.59
CA LEU A 117 5.33 -22.27 -3.45
C LEU A 117 3.82 -22.35 -3.29
N GLU A 118 3.21 -21.25 -2.88
CA GLU A 118 1.76 -21.14 -2.77
C GLU A 118 1.23 -20.01 -3.64
N GLU A 119 0.01 -20.18 -4.13
CA GLU A 119 -0.70 -19.13 -4.84
C GLU A 119 -1.20 -18.07 -3.85
N PRO A 120 -1.01 -16.78 -4.13
CA PRO A 120 -1.54 -15.72 -3.29
C PRO A 120 -3.06 -15.62 -3.43
N ILE A 121 -3.71 -15.14 -2.36
CA ILE A 121 -5.15 -14.93 -2.30
C ILE A 121 -5.47 -13.55 -2.90
N LEU A 122 -6.33 -13.50 -3.91
CA LEU A 122 -6.87 -12.23 -4.41
C LEU A 122 -7.89 -11.68 -3.41
N GLU A 123 -7.69 -10.44 -2.96
CA GLU A 123 -8.61 -9.74 -2.05
C GLU A 123 -9.70 -9.02 -2.89
N GLU A 124 -10.94 -9.09 -2.43
CA GLU A 124 -12.13 -8.49 -3.08
C GLU A 124 -12.36 -7.02 -2.69
#